data_AF-H1XPX5-F1
#
_entry.id   AF-H1XPX5-F1
#
_cell.length_a   1.000
_cell.length_b   1.000
_cell.length_c   1.000
_cell.angle_alpha   90.00
_cell.angle_beta   90.00
_cell.angle_gamma   90.00
#
_symmetry.space_group_name_H-M   'P 1'
#
loop_
_entity.id
_entity.type
_entity.pdbx_description
1 polymer ?
#
loop_
_entity_poly.entity_id
_entity_poly.type
_entity_poly.pdbx_seq_one_letter_code
_entity_poly.pdbx_strand_id
1 'polypeptide(L)'
;MASKKQIKLIRALAAHHFYDDDDYHDWLFDQFGKKSTKELTGHEAHEAIQLLSFRKAPLRVDGGRHYSGSGRAGDGRHFLTQAQANKIGALEYALGWSGNPFRLIGFIKKQTGKNKTVEMLSRSEASKVIIGLEKLLEEERIGDYNHK
;
A
#
# COMPACT_ATOMS: atom_id res chain seq x y z
N MET A 1 15.58 -2.62 24.08
CA MET A 1 14.34 -2.61 23.26
C MET A 1 14.04 -1.20 22.78
N ALA A 2 13.34 -1.06 21.66
CA ALA A 2 12.93 0.21 21.10
C ALA A 2 12.00 0.99 22.04
N SER A 3 12.19 2.30 22.12
CA SER A 3 11.33 3.16 22.92
C SER A 3 9.94 3.32 22.29
N LYS A 4 8.92 3.64 23.10
CA LYS A 4 7.56 3.94 22.61
C LYS A 4 7.54 5.04 21.54
N LYS A 5 8.41 6.05 21.69
CA LYS A 5 8.56 7.15 20.72
C LYS A 5 9.08 6.64 19.38
N GLN A 6 10.12 5.79 19.39
CA GLN A 6 10.67 5.17 18.19
C GLN A 6 9.65 4.30 17.49
N ILE A 7 8.95 3.41 18.22
CA ILE A 7 7.92 2.52 17.64
C ILE A 7 6.82 3.34 16.96
N LYS A 8 6.37 4.45 17.57
CA LYS A 8 5.35 5.32 16.97
C LYS A 8 5.85 5.99 15.69
N LEU A 9 7.09 6.47 15.69
CA LEU A 9 7.70 7.12 14.53
C LEU A 9 7.89 6.14 13.37
N ILE A 10 8.44 4.95 13.64
CA ILE A 10 8.62 3.89 12.64
C ILE A 10 7.27 3.54 11.99
N ARG A 11 6.21 3.34 12.78
CA ARG A 11 4.87 3.06 12.23
C ARG A 11 4.31 4.19 11.37
N ALA A 12 4.58 5.44 11.74
CA ALA A 12 4.15 6.59 10.94
C ALA A 12 4.88 6.63 9.60
N LEU A 13 6.21 6.45 9.61
CA LEU A 13 7.02 6.38 8.39
C LEU A 13 6.63 5.17 7.52
N ALA A 14 6.51 3.99 8.11
CA ALA A 14 6.12 2.76 7.42
C ALA A 14 4.80 2.92 6.63
N ALA A 15 3.81 3.63 7.19
CA ALA A 15 2.55 3.89 6.50
C ALA A 15 2.67 4.70 5.19
N HIS A 16 3.80 5.38 4.99
CA HIS A 16 4.12 6.08 3.74
C HIS A 16 4.87 5.22 2.73
N HIS A 17 5.51 4.13 3.16
CA HIS A 17 6.41 3.33 2.32
C HIS A 17 5.87 1.95 1.95
N PHE A 18 4.98 1.38 2.78
CA PHE A 18 4.44 0.04 2.59
C PHE A 18 2.95 0.07 2.30
N TYR A 19 2.49 -0.90 1.51
CA TYR A 19 1.09 -1.01 1.13
C TYR A 19 0.28 -1.71 2.21
N ASP A 20 0.85 -2.66 2.93
CA ASP A 20 0.21 -3.31 4.06
C ASP A 20 1.19 -3.72 5.16
N ASP A 21 0.64 -4.37 6.18
CA ASP A 21 1.40 -4.78 7.36
C ASP A 21 2.35 -5.95 7.00
N ASP A 22 2.00 -6.83 6.05
CA ASP A 22 2.82 -7.97 5.66
C ASP A 22 4.08 -7.49 4.92
N ASP A 23 3.95 -6.58 3.96
CA ASP A 23 5.07 -5.89 3.29
C ASP A 23 6.03 -5.23 4.28
N TYR A 24 5.47 -4.62 5.32
CA TYR A 24 6.25 -3.98 6.38
C TYR A 24 6.97 -5.00 7.27
N HIS A 25 6.33 -6.11 7.58
CA HIS A 25 6.89 -7.19 8.39
C HIS A 25 7.99 -7.95 7.64
N ASP A 26 7.83 -8.19 6.34
CA ASP A 26 8.86 -8.78 5.48
C ASP A 26 10.07 -7.86 5.41
N TRP A 27 9.87 -6.55 5.21
CA TRP A 27 10.98 -5.59 5.27
C TRP A 27 11.70 -5.56 6.63
N LEU A 28 10.97 -5.63 7.75
CA LEU A 28 11.57 -5.73 9.08
C LEU A 28 12.42 -7.01 9.22
N PHE A 29 11.94 -8.11 8.66
CA PHE A 29 12.64 -9.38 8.68
C PHE A 29 13.90 -9.33 7.80
N ASP A 30 13.81 -8.78 6.60
CA ASP A 30 14.94 -8.67 5.68
C ASP A 30 16.06 -7.76 6.21
N GLN A 31 15.70 -6.65 6.86
CA GLN A 31 16.69 -5.68 7.35
C GLN A 31 17.28 -6.06 8.72
N PHE A 32 16.48 -6.65 9.61
CA PHE A 32 16.85 -6.82 11.02
C PHE A 32 16.63 -8.25 11.55
N GLY A 33 16.10 -9.15 10.74
CA GLY A 33 15.70 -10.50 11.16
C GLY A 33 14.57 -10.52 12.19
N LYS A 34 13.79 -9.44 12.29
CA LYS A 34 12.73 -9.26 13.30
C LYS A 34 11.36 -9.28 12.67
N LYS A 35 10.37 -9.90 13.34
CA LYS A 35 8.98 -9.87 12.88
C LYS A 35 8.20 -8.71 13.46
N SER A 36 8.74 -8.00 14.44
CA SER A 36 8.03 -6.91 15.12
C SER A 36 8.96 -5.76 15.48
N THR A 37 8.47 -4.53 15.32
CA THR A 37 9.17 -3.31 15.76
C THR A 37 9.47 -3.31 17.26
N LYS A 38 8.72 -4.08 18.05
CA LYS A 38 8.93 -4.21 19.50
C LYS A 38 10.18 -5.04 19.82
N GLU A 39 10.61 -5.91 18.91
CA GLU A 39 11.79 -6.77 19.07
C GLU A 39 13.10 -6.04 18.75
N LEU A 40 13.01 -4.86 18.10
CA LEU A 40 14.18 -4.04 17.80
C LEU A 40 14.81 -3.52 19.10
N THR A 41 16.13 -3.42 19.10
CA THR A 41 16.92 -2.66 20.05
C THR A 41 16.75 -1.16 19.81
N GLY A 42 17.23 -0.33 20.75
CA GLY A 42 17.18 1.12 20.57
C GLY A 42 18.01 1.61 19.37
N HIS A 43 19.11 0.90 19.07
CA HIS A 43 19.98 1.18 17.93
C HIS A 43 19.34 0.75 16.61
N GLU A 44 18.90 -0.50 16.49
CA GLU A 44 18.18 -0.98 15.28
C GLU A 44 16.93 -0.15 14.99
N ALA A 45 16.23 0.32 16.02
CA ALA A 45 15.09 1.22 15.85
C ALA A 45 15.50 2.61 15.31
N HIS A 46 16.69 3.12 15.68
CA HIS A 46 17.23 4.34 15.11
C HIS A 46 17.61 4.13 13.64
N GLU A 47 18.26 3.02 13.31
CA GLU A 47 18.59 2.65 11.93
C GLU A 47 17.33 2.50 11.07
N ALA A 48 16.30 1.82 11.58
CA ALA A 48 15.02 1.69 10.90
C ALA A 48 14.38 3.06 10.59
N ILE A 49 14.46 4.03 11.51
CA ILE A 49 13.98 5.40 11.27
C ILE A 49 14.77 6.06 10.14
N GLN A 50 16.10 5.91 10.12
CA GLN A 50 16.95 6.49 9.05
C GLN A 50 16.62 5.85 7.70
N LEU A 51 16.59 4.52 7.63
CA LEU A 51 16.27 3.79 6.40
C LEU A 51 14.90 4.19 5.85
N LEU A 52 13.88 4.31 6.71
CA LEU A 52 12.55 4.75 6.28
C LEU A 52 12.52 6.23 5.89
N SER A 53 13.24 7.11 6.60
CA SER A 53 13.25 8.54 6.29
C SER A 53 13.91 8.86 4.94
N PHE A 54 14.92 8.06 4.55
CA PHE A 54 15.59 8.21 3.24
C PHE A 54 14.99 7.34 2.14
N ARG A 55 14.09 6.40 2.47
CA ARG A 55 13.39 5.60 1.47
C ARG A 55 12.52 6.51 0.62
N LYS A 56 12.63 6.42 -0.70
CA LYS A 56 11.67 7.07 -1.58
C LYS A 56 10.29 6.45 -1.32
N ALA A 57 9.27 7.29 -1.12
CA ALA A 57 7.90 6.80 -1.12
C ALA A 57 7.63 6.04 -2.44
N PRO A 58 6.80 4.98 -2.43
CA PRO A 58 6.42 4.30 -3.64
C PRO A 58 5.91 5.34 -4.65
N LEU A 59 6.50 5.29 -5.85
CA LEU A 59 6.35 6.31 -6.88
C LEU A 59 4.87 6.63 -7.10
N ARG A 60 4.55 7.92 -7.08
CA ARG A 60 3.34 8.42 -7.76
C ARG A 60 3.60 8.28 -9.25
N VAL A 61 2.70 7.62 -9.97
CA VAL A 61 2.79 7.54 -11.42
C VAL A 61 2.22 8.85 -11.98
N ASP A 62 3.06 9.61 -12.68
CA ASP A 62 2.61 10.81 -13.39
C ASP A 62 1.57 10.41 -14.45
N GLY A 63 0.39 11.02 -14.39
CA GLY A 63 -0.74 10.74 -15.30
C GLY A 63 -1.81 9.78 -14.76
N GLY A 64 -1.57 9.10 -13.63
CA GLY A 64 -2.59 8.30 -12.94
C GLY A 64 -3.59 9.15 -12.13
N ARG A 65 -4.77 8.60 -11.83
CA ARG A 65 -5.71 9.28 -10.93
C ARG A 65 -5.13 9.43 -9.52
N HIS A 66 -5.36 10.60 -8.93
CA HIS A 66 -4.94 10.90 -7.58
C HIS A 66 -6.03 10.55 -6.58
N TYR A 67 -5.83 9.46 -5.86
CA TYR A 67 -6.67 9.08 -4.72
C TYR A 67 -6.08 9.58 -3.41
N SER A 68 -6.96 9.86 -2.44
CA SER A 68 -6.56 10.24 -1.09
C SER A 68 -6.73 9.07 -0.14
N GLY A 69 -5.71 8.81 0.67
CA GLY A 69 -5.74 7.79 1.72
C GLY A 69 -5.42 8.42 3.07
N SER A 70 -6.42 8.54 3.93
CA SER A 70 -6.25 9.18 5.25
C SER A 70 -5.53 8.28 6.26
N GLY A 71 -5.50 6.96 6.03
CA GLY A 71 -4.93 5.96 6.94
C GLY A 71 -5.68 5.80 8.29
N ARG A 72 -6.62 6.70 8.60
CA ARG A 72 -7.46 6.78 9.80
C ARG A 72 -8.77 7.52 9.52
N ALA A 73 -9.84 7.06 10.11
CA ALA A 73 -11.10 7.76 10.25
C ALA A 73 -11.14 8.48 11.61
N GLY A 74 -11.84 9.62 11.70
CA GLY A 74 -12.04 10.34 12.98
C GLY A 74 -12.75 9.51 14.06
N ASP A 75 -13.35 8.37 13.70
CA ASP A 75 -14.11 7.47 14.58
C ASP A 75 -13.36 6.16 14.92
N GLY A 76 -12.06 6.08 14.62
CA GLY A 76 -11.25 4.89 14.92
C GLY A 76 -11.28 3.79 13.85
N ARG A 77 -12.04 3.94 12.76
CA ARG A 77 -11.93 3.06 11.59
C ARG A 77 -10.59 3.27 10.85
N HIS A 78 -10.06 2.22 10.24
CA HIS A 78 -8.83 2.29 9.44
C HIS A 78 -9.16 2.31 7.94
N PHE A 79 -9.13 3.50 7.36
CA PHE A 79 -9.17 3.69 5.90
C PHE A 79 -7.80 3.40 5.28
N LEU A 80 -7.80 3.18 3.96
CA LEU A 80 -6.60 2.97 3.17
C LEU A 80 -5.53 4.05 3.44
N THR A 81 -4.27 3.65 3.41
CA THR A 81 -3.14 4.57 3.53
C THR A 81 -2.94 5.35 2.23
N GLN A 82 -2.23 6.48 2.29
CA GLN A 82 -1.86 7.21 1.08
C GLN A 82 -0.98 6.37 0.14
N ALA A 83 -0.16 5.46 0.68
CA ALA A 83 0.64 4.54 -0.12
C ALA A 83 -0.25 3.56 -0.91
N GLN A 84 -1.26 2.98 -0.26
CA GLN A 84 -2.26 2.14 -0.92
C GLN A 84 -3.03 2.91 -1.99
N ALA A 85 -3.47 4.13 -1.69
CA ALA A 85 -4.17 4.99 -2.63
C ALA A 85 -3.32 5.29 -3.88
N ASN A 86 -2.03 5.63 -3.68
CA ASN A 86 -1.09 5.86 -4.78
C ASN A 86 -0.89 4.59 -5.62
N LYS A 87 -0.77 3.41 -4.98
CA LYS A 87 -0.60 2.13 -5.67
C LYS A 87 -1.82 1.76 -6.52
N ILE A 88 -3.02 1.95 -6.00
CA ILE A 88 -4.26 1.73 -6.77
C ILE A 88 -4.30 2.64 -7.99
N GLY A 89 -3.98 3.93 -7.84
CA GLY A 89 -3.92 4.87 -8.98
C GLY A 89 -2.84 4.49 -10.01
N ALA A 90 -1.69 4.02 -9.55
CA ALA A 90 -0.61 3.54 -10.42
C ALA A 90 -1.02 2.31 -11.24
N LEU A 91 -1.66 1.32 -10.60
CA LEU A 91 -2.14 0.11 -11.26
C LEU A 91 -3.29 0.40 -12.22
N GLU A 92 -4.21 1.28 -11.83
CA GLU A 92 -5.28 1.74 -12.71
C GLU A 92 -4.73 2.40 -13.99
N TYR A 93 -3.69 3.22 -13.85
CA TYR A 93 -3.01 3.82 -15.00
C TYR A 93 -2.30 2.79 -15.87
N ALA A 94 -1.57 1.85 -15.26
CA ALA A 94 -0.85 0.79 -15.98
C ALA A 94 -1.79 -0.12 -16.79
N LEU A 95 -3.01 -0.38 -16.27
CA LEU A 95 -4.07 -1.12 -16.97
C LEU A 95 -4.77 -0.28 -18.06
N GLY A 96 -4.43 1.00 -18.22
CA GLY A 96 -5.11 1.91 -19.15
C GLY A 96 -6.54 2.29 -18.72
N TRP A 97 -6.90 2.10 -17.45
CA TRP A 97 -8.26 2.32 -16.95
C TRP A 97 -8.53 3.76 -16.50
N SER A 98 -7.53 4.63 -16.52
CA SER A 98 -7.68 6.04 -16.08
C SER A 98 -8.81 6.78 -16.81
N GLY A 99 -9.09 6.43 -18.07
CA GLY A 99 -10.20 6.99 -18.86
C GLY A 99 -11.59 6.43 -18.52
N ASN A 100 -11.69 5.33 -17.76
CA ASN A 100 -12.96 4.67 -17.43
C ASN A 100 -13.08 4.33 -15.93
N PRO A 101 -13.60 5.25 -15.09
CA PRO A 101 -13.77 5.02 -13.65
C PRO A 101 -14.64 3.81 -13.29
N PHE A 102 -15.58 3.44 -14.17
CA PHE A 102 -16.51 2.34 -13.89
C PHE A 102 -15.83 0.98 -13.86
N ARG A 103 -14.71 0.81 -14.57
CA ARG A 103 -13.91 -0.44 -14.50
C ARG A 103 -13.35 -0.65 -13.10
N LEU A 104 -12.69 0.36 -12.54
CA LEU A 104 -12.14 0.26 -11.19
C LEU A 104 -13.24 0.08 -10.14
N ILE A 105 -14.35 0.83 -10.23
CA ILE A 105 -15.48 0.68 -9.30
C ILE A 105 -16.09 -0.73 -9.38
N GLY A 106 -16.30 -1.25 -10.59
CA GLY A 106 -16.80 -2.61 -10.80
C GLY A 106 -15.84 -3.67 -10.24
N PHE A 107 -14.54 -3.46 -10.40
CA PHE A 107 -13.51 -4.33 -9.83
C PHE A 107 -13.51 -4.29 -8.29
N ILE A 108 -13.57 -3.10 -7.69
CA ILE A 108 -13.69 -2.93 -6.24
C ILE A 108 -14.93 -3.65 -5.71
N LYS A 109 -16.07 -3.55 -6.40
CA LYS A 109 -17.29 -4.28 -6.04
C LYS A 109 -17.07 -5.79 -6.06
N LYS A 110 -16.36 -6.32 -7.06
CA LYS A 110 -16.03 -7.74 -7.16
C LYS A 110 -15.13 -8.20 -6.00
N GLN A 111 -14.14 -7.41 -5.60
CA GLN A 111 -13.19 -7.77 -4.54
C GLN A 111 -13.76 -7.61 -3.12
N THR A 112 -14.65 -6.64 -2.91
CA THR A 112 -15.15 -6.29 -1.57
C THR A 112 -16.60 -6.71 -1.32
N GLY A 113 -17.33 -7.09 -2.38
CA GLY A 113 -18.76 -7.35 -2.35
C GLY A 113 -19.63 -6.10 -2.16
N LYS A 114 -19.05 -4.90 -2.16
CA LYS A 114 -19.74 -3.64 -1.84
C LYS A 114 -19.50 -2.58 -2.90
N ASN A 115 -20.50 -1.74 -3.16
CA ASN A 115 -20.32 -0.55 -4.00
C ASN A 115 -19.54 0.51 -3.21
N LYS A 116 -18.25 0.63 -3.48
CA LYS A 116 -17.33 1.57 -2.80
C LYS A 116 -16.46 2.29 -3.82
N THR A 117 -16.11 3.53 -3.52
CA THR A 117 -14.99 4.22 -4.18
C THR A 117 -13.68 3.89 -3.47
N VAL A 118 -12.55 4.28 -4.05
CA VAL A 118 -11.20 3.99 -3.51
C VAL A 118 -11.03 4.58 -2.11
N GLU A 119 -11.48 5.80 -1.88
CA GLU A 119 -11.36 6.53 -0.62
C GLU A 119 -12.15 5.89 0.54
N MET A 120 -13.15 5.06 0.20
CA MET A 120 -14.00 4.37 1.17
C MET A 120 -13.45 3.00 1.60
N LEU A 121 -12.34 2.57 0.99
CA LEU A 121 -11.76 1.26 1.30
C LEU A 121 -11.13 1.26 2.69
N SER A 122 -11.38 0.20 3.45
CA SER A 122 -10.54 -0.12 4.59
C SER A 122 -9.14 -0.50 4.11
N ARG A 123 -8.16 -0.51 5.02
CA ARG A 123 -6.80 -0.99 4.69
C ARG A 123 -6.81 -2.41 4.11
N SER A 124 -7.57 -3.31 4.72
CA SER A 124 -7.65 -4.72 4.28
C SER A 124 -8.37 -4.88 2.95
N GLU A 125 -9.39 -4.07 2.69
CA GLU A 125 -10.06 -4.04 1.38
C GLU A 125 -9.12 -3.48 0.31
N ALA A 126 -8.36 -2.42 0.62
CA ALA A 126 -7.38 -1.85 -0.29
C ALA A 126 -6.27 -2.85 -0.66
N SER A 127 -5.72 -3.61 0.31
CA SER A 127 -4.75 -4.68 0.02
C SER A 127 -5.31 -5.73 -0.95
N LYS A 128 -6.55 -6.19 -0.72
CA LYS A 128 -7.20 -7.15 -1.64
C LYS A 128 -7.35 -6.59 -3.05
N VAL A 129 -7.73 -5.31 -3.16
CA VAL A 129 -7.84 -4.63 -4.45
C VAL A 129 -6.48 -4.51 -5.13
N ILE A 130 -5.42 -4.15 -4.41
CA ILE A 130 -4.04 -4.05 -4.93
C ILE A 130 -3.58 -5.40 -5.47
N ILE A 131 -3.66 -6.47 -4.68
CA ILE A 131 -3.26 -7.82 -5.10
C ILE A 131 -4.05 -8.26 -6.34
N GLY A 132 -5.36 -7.98 -6.37
CA GLY A 132 -6.20 -8.29 -7.51
C GLY A 132 -5.81 -7.53 -8.78
N LEU A 133 -5.49 -6.23 -8.67
CA LEU A 133 -5.06 -5.41 -9.79
C LEU A 133 -3.67 -5.80 -10.29
N GLU A 134 -2.74 -6.15 -9.40
CA GLU A 134 -1.41 -6.66 -9.76
C GLU A 134 -1.50 -7.97 -10.52
N LYS A 135 -2.32 -8.90 -10.04
CA LYS A 135 -2.57 -10.17 -10.74
C LYS A 135 -3.18 -9.94 -12.13
N LEU A 136 -4.15 -9.04 -12.23
CA LEU A 136 -4.77 -8.72 -13.51
C LEU A 136 -3.77 -8.10 -14.50
N LEU A 137 -2.94 -7.18 -14.02
CA LEU A 137 -1.90 -6.56 -14.85
C LEU A 137 -0.88 -7.60 -15.34
N GLU A 138 -0.51 -8.55 -14.48
CA GLU A 138 0.37 -9.66 -14.87
C GLU A 138 -0.29 -10.55 -15.94
N GLU A 139 -1.57 -10.89 -15.77
CA GLU A 139 -2.35 -11.66 -16.74
C GLU A 139 -2.45 -10.96 -18.11
N GLU A 140 -2.69 -9.64 -18.16
CA GLU A 140 -2.69 -8.87 -19.41
C GLU A 140 -1.32 -8.90 -20.10
N ARG A 141 -0.23 -8.76 -19.33
CA ARG A 141 1.14 -8.79 -19.88
C ARG A 141 1.54 -10.15 -20.43
N ILE A 142 1.14 -11.24 -19.76
CA ILE A 142 1.39 -12.61 -20.22
C ILE A 142 0.52 -12.93 -21.45
N GLY A 143 -0.74 -12.49 -21.46
CA GLY A 143 -1.64 -12.62 -22.60
C GLY A 143 -1.09 -11.95 -23.86
N ASP A 144 -0.56 -10.72 -23.71
CA ASP A 144 0.09 -9.97 -24.78
C ASP A 144 1.41 -10.62 -25.26
N TYR A 145 2.10 -11.37 -24.40
CA TYR A 145 3.33 -12.10 -24.76
C TYR A 145 3.06 -13.37 -25.56
N ASN A 146 1.94 -14.06 -25.30
CA ASN A 146 1.57 -15.31 -25.98
C ASN A 146 0.83 -15.10 -27.33
N HIS A 147 0.53 -13.85 -27.70
CA HIS A 147 -0.14 -13.49 -28.96
C HIS A 147 0.73 -12.65 -29.91
N LYS A 148 2.04 -12.53 -29.64
CA LYS A 148 3.04 -11.92 -30.53
C LYS A 148 3.96 -12.99 -31.13
#